data_AF-A0A960M456-F1
#
_entry.id   AF-A0A960M456-F1
#
_cell.length_a   1.000
_cell.length_b   1.000
_cell.length_c   1.000
_cell.angle_alpha   90.00
_cell.angle_beta   90.00
_cell.angle_gamma   90.00
#
_symmetry.space_group_name_H-M   'P 1'
#
loop_
_entity.id
_entity.type
_entity.pdbx_description
1 polymer ?
#
loop_
_entity_poly.entity_id
_entity_poly.type
_entity_poly.pdbx_seq_one_letter_code
_entity_poly.pdbx_strand_id
1 'polypeptide(L)'
;ANQSWTYDDGMTFARSFTPDTFEYLEEPFKTFEDYVAFPYPIALDETVRLAPSTSYLSLPHLRALIIKPTLMGGCTKLVPLLREAKQKDVDFILSSSYESELGIGLLAKVASRLQLPPVPMGLDTYRLFKDRLFEETINCNEGKLTFPKKWNLRAGCVIAHECI
;
A
#
# COMPACT_ATOMS: atom_id res chain seq x y z
N ALA A 1 -6.15 -5.18 -9.74
CA ALA A 1 -5.81 -5.50 -11.13
C ALA A 1 -5.18 -4.30 -11.85
N ASN A 2 -4.64 -3.32 -11.13
CA ASN A 2 -4.00 -2.12 -11.69
C ASN A 2 -4.86 -1.46 -12.79
N GLN A 3 -6.17 -1.34 -12.53
CA GLN A 3 -7.17 -0.78 -13.45
C GLN A 3 -7.36 -1.52 -14.78
N SER A 4 -6.92 -2.77 -14.90
CA SER A 4 -6.95 -3.53 -16.17
C SER A 4 -8.27 -4.26 -16.44
N TRP A 5 -9.13 -4.43 -15.44
CA TRP A 5 -10.39 -5.16 -15.61
C TRP A 5 -11.50 -4.25 -16.12
N THR A 6 -12.32 -4.79 -17.00
CA THR A 6 -13.68 -4.27 -17.21
C THR A 6 -14.59 -4.71 -16.05
N TYR A 7 -15.77 -4.09 -15.92
CA TYR A 7 -16.76 -4.53 -14.93
C TYR A 7 -17.11 -6.02 -15.08
N ASP A 8 -17.29 -6.49 -16.32
CA ASP A 8 -17.65 -7.88 -16.60
C ASP A 8 -16.53 -8.86 -16.23
N ASP A 9 -15.25 -8.50 -16.41
CA ASP A 9 -14.11 -9.29 -15.94
C ASP A 9 -14.13 -9.43 -14.42
N GLY A 10 -14.31 -8.30 -13.72
CA GLY A 10 -14.38 -8.27 -12.27
C GLY A 10 -15.55 -9.08 -11.72
N MET A 11 -16.74 -8.97 -12.33
CA MET A 11 -17.90 -9.77 -11.95
C MET A 11 -17.73 -11.25 -12.25
N THR A 12 -17.14 -11.60 -13.40
CA THR A 12 -16.86 -12.99 -13.76
C THR A 12 -15.93 -13.65 -12.76
N PHE A 13 -14.87 -12.94 -12.36
CA PHE A 13 -13.97 -13.39 -11.31
C PHE A 13 -14.70 -13.52 -9.96
N ALA A 14 -15.35 -12.44 -9.50
CA ALA A 14 -15.86 -12.35 -8.15
C ALA A 14 -17.08 -13.24 -7.88
N ARG A 15 -17.94 -13.49 -8.88
CA ARG A 15 -19.15 -14.35 -8.74
C ARG A 15 -18.86 -15.79 -8.36
N SER A 16 -17.62 -16.25 -8.57
CA SER A 16 -17.19 -17.59 -8.15
C SER A 16 -16.95 -17.68 -6.64
N PHE A 17 -17.03 -16.57 -5.92
CA PHE A 17 -16.73 -16.46 -4.50
C PHE A 17 -17.85 -15.74 -3.75
N THR A 18 -18.00 -16.05 -2.47
CA THR A 18 -18.79 -15.20 -1.58
C THR A 18 -17.99 -13.93 -1.27
N PRO A 19 -18.65 -12.77 -1.01
CA PRO A 19 -17.94 -11.52 -0.73
C PRO A 19 -16.92 -11.58 0.40
N ASP A 20 -17.10 -12.48 1.37
CA ASP A 20 -16.21 -12.64 2.52
C ASP A 20 -15.00 -13.57 2.24
N THR A 21 -14.86 -14.08 1.01
CA THR A 21 -13.77 -15.01 0.65
C THR A 21 -12.40 -14.31 0.63
N PHE A 22 -12.38 -13.02 0.31
CA PHE A 22 -11.18 -12.21 0.24
C PHE A 22 -11.40 -10.88 0.96
N GLU A 23 -10.33 -10.29 1.50
CA GLU A 23 -10.43 -9.01 2.21
C GLU A 23 -10.85 -7.88 1.26
N TYR A 24 -10.25 -7.83 0.06
CA TYR A 24 -10.59 -6.87 -0.99
C TYR A 24 -9.96 -7.24 -2.33
N LEU A 25 -10.50 -6.65 -3.40
CA LEU A 25 -9.87 -6.56 -4.71
C LEU A 25 -9.20 -5.18 -4.86
N GLU A 26 -7.88 -5.17 -4.99
CA GLU A 26 -7.09 -3.92 -5.12
C GLU A 26 -7.18 -3.37 -6.54
N GLU A 27 -7.63 -2.13 -6.68
CA GLU A 27 -7.76 -1.34 -7.90
C GLU A 27 -8.14 -2.17 -9.17
N PRO A 28 -9.31 -2.82 -9.21
CA PRO A 28 -9.75 -3.60 -10.37
C PRO A 28 -10.03 -2.73 -11.61
N PHE A 29 -10.69 -1.59 -11.44
CA PHE A 29 -11.32 -0.85 -12.55
C PHE A 29 -10.68 0.51 -12.79
N LYS A 30 -10.89 1.04 -13.99
CA LYS A 30 -10.46 2.40 -14.35
C LYS A 30 -11.52 3.47 -14.06
N THR A 31 -12.80 3.11 -14.11
CA THR A 31 -13.90 4.07 -13.98
C THR A 31 -14.47 4.07 -12.58
N PHE A 32 -14.93 5.24 -12.13
CA PHE A 32 -15.52 5.40 -10.80
C PHE A 32 -16.88 4.70 -10.71
N GLU A 33 -17.64 4.70 -11.81
CA GLU A 33 -18.96 4.10 -11.93
C GLU A 33 -18.92 2.59 -11.71
N ASP A 34 -17.89 1.90 -12.22
CA ASP A 34 -17.70 0.47 -12.00
C ASP A 34 -17.53 0.16 -10.50
N TYR A 35 -16.78 0.99 -9.77
CA TYR A 35 -16.62 0.85 -8.32
C TYR A 35 -17.93 1.06 -7.55
N VAL A 36 -18.78 1.99 -7.99
CA VAL A 36 -20.09 2.21 -7.36
C VAL A 36 -21.00 0.99 -7.56
N ALA A 37 -20.96 0.36 -8.73
CA ALA A 37 -21.81 -0.77 -9.09
C ALA A 37 -21.28 -2.14 -8.63
N PHE A 38 -20.04 -2.23 -8.17
CA PHE A 38 -19.39 -3.50 -7.87
C PHE A 38 -19.66 -3.96 -6.43
N PRO A 39 -20.35 -5.10 -6.21
CA PRO A 39 -20.89 -5.46 -4.90
C PRO A 39 -19.89 -6.18 -3.97
N TYR A 40 -18.59 -6.14 -4.28
CA TYR A 40 -17.55 -6.86 -3.55
C TYR A 40 -16.57 -5.89 -2.88
N PRO A 41 -15.91 -6.29 -1.77
CA PRO A 41 -14.89 -5.49 -1.12
C PRO A 41 -13.79 -5.03 -2.08
N ILE A 42 -13.46 -3.73 -2.06
CA ILE A 42 -12.39 -3.12 -2.87
C ILE A 42 -11.36 -2.40 -2.01
N ALA A 43 -10.16 -2.29 -2.55
CA ALA A 43 -9.15 -1.34 -2.09
C ALA A 43 -8.68 -0.46 -3.24
N LEU A 44 -8.27 0.77 -2.95
CA LEU A 44 -7.81 1.73 -3.95
C LEU A 44 -6.32 2.05 -3.76
N ASP A 45 -5.53 2.00 -4.83
CA ASP A 45 -4.12 2.40 -4.90
C ASP A 45 -3.96 3.62 -5.83
N GLU A 46 -3.95 3.42 -7.14
CA GLU A 46 -3.76 4.48 -8.12
C GLU A 46 -4.80 5.59 -8.00
N THR A 47 -6.05 5.26 -7.68
CA THR A 47 -7.11 6.27 -7.49
C THR A 47 -6.78 7.21 -6.32
N VAL A 48 -6.21 6.69 -5.23
CA VAL A 48 -5.83 7.50 -4.05
C VAL A 48 -4.75 8.52 -4.41
N ARG A 49 -3.83 8.15 -5.30
CA ARG A 49 -2.73 9.01 -5.76
C ARG A 49 -3.18 10.04 -6.77
N LEU A 50 -4.05 9.66 -7.70
CA LEU A 50 -4.37 10.43 -8.90
C LEU A 50 -5.61 11.32 -8.74
N ALA A 51 -6.54 10.96 -7.86
CA ALA A 51 -7.77 11.73 -7.69
C ALA A 51 -7.50 13.10 -7.05
N PRO A 52 -8.15 14.17 -7.53
CA PRO A 52 -7.96 15.52 -6.99
C PRO A 52 -8.65 15.72 -5.62
N SER A 53 -9.52 14.78 -5.22
CA SER A 53 -10.29 14.81 -3.98
C SER A 53 -10.47 13.40 -3.41
N THR A 54 -10.98 13.32 -2.19
CA THR A 54 -11.24 12.07 -1.46
C THR A 54 -12.70 11.59 -1.61
N SER A 55 -13.40 11.98 -2.68
CA SER A 55 -14.79 11.56 -2.92
C SER A 55 -14.96 10.04 -2.98
N TYR A 56 -13.91 9.31 -3.36
CA TYR A 56 -13.87 7.85 -3.35
C TYR A 56 -14.09 7.23 -1.97
N LEU A 57 -13.89 7.96 -0.88
CA LEU A 57 -14.22 7.51 0.48
C LEU A 57 -15.72 7.27 0.71
N SER A 58 -16.58 7.67 -0.25
CA SER A 58 -18.01 7.41 -0.21
C SER A 58 -18.44 6.14 -0.97
N LEU A 59 -17.49 5.40 -1.57
CA LEU A 59 -17.79 4.17 -2.28
C LEU A 59 -18.35 3.10 -1.32
N PRO A 60 -19.45 2.40 -1.70
CA PRO A 60 -20.21 1.55 -0.78
C PRO A 60 -19.45 0.33 -0.27
N HIS A 61 -18.51 -0.20 -1.06
CA HIS A 61 -17.76 -1.43 -0.75
C HIS A 61 -16.26 -1.18 -0.53
N LEU A 62 -15.87 0.08 -0.32
CA LEU A 62 -14.48 0.43 -0.04
C LEU A 62 -14.06 -0.07 1.35
N ARG A 63 -13.04 -0.92 1.39
CA ARG A 63 -12.46 -1.44 2.63
C ARG A 63 -11.15 -0.80 2.99
N ALA A 64 -10.30 -0.53 2.01
CA ALA A 64 -8.96 -0.02 2.28
C ALA A 64 -8.48 1.00 1.26
N LEU A 65 -7.66 1.93 1.73
CA LEU A 65 -6.76 2.71 0.90
C LEU A 65 -5.37 2.08 0.95
N ILE A 66 -4.81 1.80 -0.22
CA ILE A 66 -3.43 1.37 -0.40
C ILE A 66 -2.58 2.61 -0.60
N ILE A 67 -1.69 2.85 0.36
CA ILE A 67 -0.96 4.08 0.49
C ILE A 67 0.50 3.82 0.17
N LYS A 68 0.98 4.46 -0.90
CA LYS A 68 2.37 4.41 -1.36
C LYS A 68 3.03 5.78 -1.18
N PRO A 69 3.57 6.12 0.01
CA PRO A 69 4.02 7.48 0.33
C PRO A 69 5.04 8.06 -0.65
N THR A 70 5.93 7.22 -1.18
CA THR A 70 6.97 7.60 -2.16
C THR A 70 6.38 8.12 -3.47
N LEU A 71 5.21 7.60 -3.89
CA LEU A 71 4.50 8.07 -5.07
C LEU A 71 3.59 9.28 -4.79
N MET A 72 3.40 9.65 -3.52
CA MET A 72 2.51 10.72 -3.08
C MET A 72 3.25 12.02 -2.71
N GLY A 73 4.56 12.08 -2.95
CA GLY A 73 5.41 13.20 -2.55
C GLY A 73 5.79 13.18 -1.07
N GLY A 74 5.86 11.99 -0.46
CA GLY A 74 6.30 11.78 0.91
C GLY A 74 5.16 11.83 1.94
N CYS A 75 5.50 12.19 3.18
CA CYS A 75 4.60 12.03 4.33
C CYS A 75 3.58 13.16 4.53
N THR A 76 3.68 14.25 3.77
CA THR A 76 2.93 15.50 4.02
C THR A 76 1.41 15.31 3.92
N LYS A 77 0.95 14.48 2.99
CA LYS A 77 -0.47 14.22 2.74
C LYS A 77 -1.05 13.07 3.57
N LEU A 78 -0.21 12.32 4.29
CA LEU A 78 -0.65 11.09 4.96
C LEU A 78 -1.55 11.36 6.17
N VAL A 79 -1.22 12.35 7.00
CA VAL A 79 -1.99 12.62 8.24
C VAL A 79 -3.42 13.09 7.95
N PRO A 80 -3.66 14.05 7.03
CA PRO A 80 -5.03 14.40 6.64
C PRO A 80 -5.80 13.21 6.07
N LEU A 81 -5.20 12.47 5.13
CA LEU A 81 -5.85 11.32 4.49
C LEU A 81 -6.17 10.20 5.50
N LEU A 82 -5.25 9.90 6.41
CA LEU A 82 -5.47 8.93 7.50
C LEU A 82 -6.65 9.33 8.38
N ARG A 83 -6.80 10.63 8.66
CA ARG A 83 -7.94 11.13 9.46
C ARG A 83 -9.26 10.92 8.72
N GLU A 84 -9.31 11.25 7.44
CA GLU A 84 -10.52 11.07 6.62
C GLU A 84 -10.88 9.59 6.46
N ALA A 85 -9.91 8.72 6.21
CA ALA A 85 -10.11 7.26 6.14
C ALA A 85 -10.68 6.72 7.47
N LYS A 86 -10.12 7.13 8.61
CA LYS A 86 -10.62 6.76 9.95
C LYS A 86 -12.06 7.22 10.20
N GLN A 87 -12.44 8.41 9.73
CA GLN A 87 -13.82 8.89 9.88
C GLN A 87 -14.83 8.08 9.06
N LYS A 88 -14.35 7.35 8.05
CA LYS A 88 -15.15 6.55 7.12
C LYS A 88 -15.04 5.05 7.39
N ASP A 89 -14.34 4.65 8.44
CA ASP A 89 -14.06 3.26 8.78
C ASP A 89 -13.39 2.50 7.60
N VAL A 90 -12.50 3.19 6.90
CA VAL A 90 -11.70 2.64 5.79
C VAL A 90 -10.27 2.42 6.28
N ASP A 91 -9.75 1.21 6.07
CA ASP A 91 -8.39 0.85 6.44
C ASP A 91 -7.36 1.68 5.67
N PHE A 92 -6.26 1.99 6.34
CA PHE A 92 -5.15 2.75 5.78
C PHE A 92 -3.91 1.85 5.74
N ILE A 93 -3.68 1.21 4.60
CA ILE A 93 -2.67 0.18 4.42
C ILE A 93 -1.45 0.77 3.74
N LEU A 94 -0.31 0.82 4.42
CA LEU A 94 0.94 1.19 3.78
C LEU A 94 1.42 0.07 2.85
N SER A 95 1.88 0.47 1.68
CA SER A 95 2.43 -0.41 0.67
C SER A 95 3.68 0.20 0.05
N SER A 96 4.58 -0.67 -0.37
CA SER A 96 5.81 -0.32 -1.05
C SER A 96 5.58 -0.06 -2.53
N SER A 97 6.38 0.82 -3.11
CA SER A 97 6.52 1.01 -4.55
C SER A 97 7.83 0.43 -5.08
N TYR A 98 8.22 -0.74 -4.55
CA TYR A 98 9.53 -1.36 -4.78
C TYR A 98 10.67 -0.49 -4.25
N GLU A 99 10.59 -0.04 -3.00
CA GLU A 99 11.74 0.60 -2.37
C GLU A 99 12.82 -0.42 -2.00
N SER A 100 14.06 0.06 -1.88
CA SER A 100 15.15 -0.70 -1.28
C SER A 100 14.91 -0.97 0.20
N GLU A 101 15.81 -1.74 0.82
CA GLU A 101 15.81 -2.03 2.26
C GLU A 101 15.68 -0.76 3.11
N LEU A 102 16.34 0.33 2.69
CA LEU A 102 16.25 1.63 3.36
C LEU A 102 14.82 2.17 3.35
N GLY A 103 14.17 2.17 2.19
CA GLY A 103 12.81 2.69 2.05
C GLY A 103 11.78 1.82 2.78
N ILE A 104 11.92 0.49 2.79
CA ILE A 104 11.07 -0.38 3.61
C ILE A 104 11.23 -0.05 5.10
N GLY A 105 12.46 0.16 5.57
CA GLY A 105 12.73 0.61 6.95
C GLY A 105 12.06 1.96 7.27
N LEU A 106 12.07 2.90 6.32
CA LEU A 106 11.38 4.18 6.46
C LEU A 106 9.86 4.02 6.49
N LEU A 107 9.26 3.20 5.62
CA LEU A 107 7.82 2.93 5.62
C LEU A 107 7.37 2.28 6.94
N ALA A 108 8.15 1.33 7.47
CA ALA A 108 7.87 0.73 8.77
C ALA A 108 7.93 1.76 9.93
N LYS A 109 8.87 2.70 9.88
CA LYS A 109 8.92 3.82 10.83
C LYS A 109 7.71 4.75 10.68
N VAL A 110 7.27 5.04 9.45
CA VAL A 110 6.06 5.83 9.19
C VAL A 110 4.84 5.13 9.78
N ALA A 111 4.68 3.81 9.55
CA ALA A 111 3.61 3.01 10.13
C ALA A 111 3.56 3.13 11.66
N SER A 112 4.72 2.95 12.31
CA SER A 112 4.87 3.07 13.76
C SER A 112 4.55 4.48 14.25
N ARG A 113 5.02 5.51 13.56
CA ARG A 113 4.83 6.91 13.97
C ARG A 113 3.37 7.35 13.84
N LEU A 114 2.68 6.87 12.81
CA LEU A 114 1.25 7.08 12.60
C LEU A 114 0.37 6.20 13.48
N GLN A 115 0.97 5.27 14.23
CA GLN A 115 0.27 4.30 15.08
C GLN A 115 -0.81 3.54 14.29
N LEU A 116 -0.42 3.06 13.10
CA LEU A 116 -1.30 2.24 12.28
C LEU A 116 -1.58 0.90 12.98
N PRO A 117 -2.78 0.34 12.83
CA PRO A 117 -3.11 -0.96 13.39
C PRO A 117 -2.21 -2.05 12.80
N PRO A 118 -2.04 -3.19 13.51
CA PRO A 118 -1.20 -4.30 13.06
C PRO A 118 -1.90 -5.15 11.99
N VAL A 119 -2.30 -4.52 10.88
CA VAL A 119 -2.85 -5.18 9.70
C VAL A 119 -1.72 -5.55 8.71
N PRO A 120 -1.92 -6.55 7.84
CA PRO A 120 -0.96 -6.85 6.77
C PRO A 120 -0.65 -5.59 5.93
N MET A 121 0.63 -5.38 5.62
CA MET A 121 1.11 -4.25 4.82
C MET A 121 1.92 -4.76 3.63
N GLY A 122 1.89 -4.02 2.52
CA GLY A 122 2.57 -4.38 1.28
C GLY A 122 4.07 -4.07 1.29
N LEU A 123 4.82 -4.57 2.28
CA LEU A 123 6.22 -4.17 2.53
C LEU A 123 7.28 -5.22 2.14
N ASP A 124 6.91 -6.32 1.49
CA ASP A 124 7.81 -7.45 1.18
C ASP A 124 8.53 -7.36 -0.19
N THR A 125 8.42 -6.22 -0.88
CA THR A 125 8.95 -6.03 -2.25
C THR A 125 10.49 -5.98 -2.31
N TYR A 126 11.16 -5.59 -1.21
CA TYR A 126 12.63 -5.43 -1.18
C TYR A 126 13.39 -6.71 -1.56
N ARG A 127 12.78 -7.87 -1.33
CA ARG A 127 13.36 -9.19 -1.63
C ARG A 127 13.59 -9.41 -3.13
N LEU A 128 12.94 -8.62 -3.99
CA LEU A 128 13.07 -8.71 -5.44
C LEU A 128 14.34 -8.02 -5.95
N PHE A 129 15.00 -7.19 -5.14
CA PHE A 129 16.28 -6.59 -5.48
C PHE A 129 17.42 -7.57 -5.25
N LYS A 130 18.27 -7.76 -6.27
CA LYS A 130 19.48 -8.60 -6.18
C LYS A 130 20.58 -7.91 -5.37
N ASP A 131 20.72 -6.61 -5.56
CA ASP A 131 21.72 -5.79 -4.88
C ASP A 131 21.17 -5.29 -3.55
N ARG A 132 21.95 -5.50 -2.49
CA ARG A 132 21.59 -5.10 -1.12
C ARG A 132 22.46 -3.93 -0.70
N LEU A 133 21.86 -2.96 -0.02
CA LEU A 133 22.56 -1.77 0.46
C LEU A 133 23.28 -2.03 1.78
N PHE A 134 22.73 -2.93 2.60
CA PHE A 134 23.22 -3.16 3.96
C PHE A 134 23.72 -4.58 4.17
N GLU A 135 24.66 -4.73 5.11
CA GLU A 135 25.17 -6.04 5.52
C GLU A 135 24.07 -6.86 6.21
N GLU A 136 23.35 -6.23 7.13
CA GLU A 136 22.21 -6.81 7.85
C GLU A 136 20.96 -6.89 6.97
N THR A 137 20.09 -7.85 7.25
CA THR A 137 18.86 -8.08 6.48
C THR A 137 17.59 -7.82 7.27
N ILE A 138 16.55 -7.36 6.58
CA ILE A 138 15.19 -7.41 7.11
C ILE A 138 14.75 -8.87 7.09
N ASN A 139 14.40 -9.42 8.25
CA ASN A 139 13.85 -10.77 8.36
C ASN A 139 12.33 -10.69 8.23
N CYS A 140 11.72 -11.56 7.43
CA CYS A 140 10.28 -11.79 7.53
C CYS A 140 9.99 -13.24 7.89
N ASN A 141 9.26 -13.40 8.98
CA ASN A 141 8.81 -14.66 9.53
C ASN A 141 7.35 -14.50 9.97
N GLU A 142 6.49 -15.45 9.60
CA GLU A 142 5.06 -15.46 9.98
C GLU A 142 4.35 -14.12 9.72
N GLY A 143 4.61 -13.49 8.56
CA GLY A 143 4.00 -12.21 8.18
C GLY A 143 4.53 -10.99 8.93
N LYS A 144 5.59 -11.11 9.73
CA LYS A 144 6.19 -10.01 10.51
C LYS A 144 7.57 -9.67 9.98
N LEU A 145 7.79 -8.39 9.70
CA LEU A 145 9.12 -7.85 9.38
C LEU A 145 9.84 -7.45 10.68
N THR A 146 11.04 -7.98 10.86
CA THR A 146 11.94 -7.61 11.95
C THR A 146 13.14 -6.88 11.38
N PHE A 147 13.37 -5.66 11.90
CA PHE A 147 14.41 -4.76 11.43
C PHE A 147 15.65 -4.83 12.33
N PRO A 148 16.86 -4.85 11.76
CA PRO A 148 18.10 -4.73 12.53
C PRO A 148 18.13 -3.44 13.35
N LYS A 149 18.70 -3.50 14.56
CA LYS A 149 18.90 -2.31 15.41
C LYS A 149 19.89 -1.30 14.82
N LYS A 150 20.87 -1.80 14.07
CA LYS A 150 21.91 -1.03 13.39
C LYS A 150 22.06 -1.57 11.97
N TRP A 151 22.31 -0.66 11.05
CA TRP A 151 22.44 -0.92 9.62
C TRP A 151 23.82 -0.41 9.18
N ASN A 152 24.68 -1.30 8.69
CA ASN A 152 25.99 -0.96 8.13
C ASN A 152 25.91 -1.08 6.60
N LEU A 153 26.38 -0.04 5.90
CA LEU A 153 26.46 -0.08 4.43
C LEU A 153 27.48 -1.13 3.99
N ARG A 154 27.14 -1.90 2.97
CA ARG A 154 28.12 -2.82 2.37
C ARG A 154 29.25 -2.02 1.74
N ALA A 155 30.45 -2.57 1.78
CA ALA A 155 31.61 -1.96 1.14
C ALA A 155 31.33 -1.62 -0.34
N GLY A 156 31.61 -0.37 -0.73
CA GLY A 156 31.36 0.12 -2.09
C GLY A 156 29.94 0.63 -2.35
N CYS A 157 28.99 0.43 -1.43
CA CYS A 157 27.68 1.10 -1.51
C CYS A 157 27.81 2.56 -1.11
N VAL A 158 27.17 3.44 -1.88
CA VAL A 158 27.11 4.89 -1.62
C VAL A 158 25.65 5.31 -1.63
N ILE A 159 25.23 6.05 -0.60
CA ILE A 159 23.95 6.77 -0.60
C ILE A 159 24.28 8.23 -0.90
N ALA A 160 24.05 8.65 -2.14
CA ALA A 160 24.19 10.05 -2.52
C ALA A 160 22.94 10.84 -2.10
N HIS A 161 23.14 11.98 -1.43
CA HIS A 161 22.06 12.84 -0.93
C HIS A 161 21.41 13.69 -2.04
N GLU A 162 21.95 13.70 -3.27
CA GLU A 162 21.56 14.67 -4.30
C GLU A 162 20.15 14.44 -4.92
N CYS A 163 19.32 13.55 -4.36
CA CYS A 163 18.00 13.21 -4.90
C CYS A 163 16.90 13.00 -3.85
N ILE A 164 17.04 13.49 -2.61
CA ILE A 164 15.95 13.50 -1.60
C ILE A 164 15.32 14.88 -1.52
#